data_AF-A0A553UUC0-F1
#
_entry.id   AF-A0A553UUC0-F1
#
_cell.length_a   1.000
_cell.length_b   1.000
_cell.length_c   1.000
_cell.angle_alpha   90.00
_cell.angle_beta   90.00
_cell.angle_gamma   90.00
#
_symmetry.space_group_name_H-M   'P 1'
#
loop_
_entity.id
_entity.type
_entity.pdbx_description
1 polymer ?
#
loop_
_entity_poly.entity_id
_entity_poly.type
_entity_poly.pdbx_seq_one_letter_code
_entity_poly.pdbx_strand_id
1 'polypeptide(L)'
;MAIIGKLNSLETLFSKTLELETLYGYLASMLDTNHPHHQSLIQQQSGSLRQDIGHGMHAMHIAYKPLGGVLETHRTHIDFCLVVHGCEILNLSDSSDLVIQEDYDSTLDKQTYHNGEHSLEMYLHAGWLAILFPTDAHTTSPHPQSLDLVHKVVAKVPANLVKLKL
;
A
#
# COMPACT_ATOMS: atom_id res chain seq x y z
N MET A 1 -9.94 -8.92 2.42
CA MET A 1 -11.01 -7.91 2.26
C MET A 1 -10.36 -6.55 2.06
N ALA A 2 -10.03 -6.17 0.84
CA ALA A 2 -9.42 -4.87 0.58
C ALA A 2 -10.43 -3.69 0.69
N ILE A 3 -9.94 -2.52 1.09
CA ILE A 3 -10.67 -1.24 1.02
C ILE A 3 -9.92 -0.31 0.09
N ILE A 4 -10.58 0.20 -0.95
CA ILE A 4 -9.93 1.00 -1.99
C ILE A 4 -10.76 2.26 -2.25
N GLY A 5 -10.11 3.43 -2.26
CA GLY A 5 -10.78 4.70 -2.46
C GLY A 5 -9.81 5.88 -2.44
N LYS A 6 -10.34 7.10 -2.55
CA LYS A 6 -9.53 8.31 -2.33
C LYS A 6 -9.28 8.51 -0.85
N LEU A 7 -8.05 8.92 -0.47
CA LEU A 7 -7.68 9.11 0.93
C LEU A 7 -8.65 10.02 1.69
N ASN A 8 -9.04 11.15 1.08
CA ASN A 8 -10.00 12.08 1.69
C ASN A 8 -11.41 11.49 1.86
N SER A 9 -11.86 10.64 0.94
CA SER A 9 -13.14 9.94 1.06
C SER A 9 -13.11 8.85 2.14
N LEU A 10 -11.92 8.39 2.55
CA LEU A 10 -11.70 7.34 3.53
C LEU A 10 -11.33 7.88 4.92
N GLU A 11 -11.30 9.20 5.13
CA GLU A 11 -10.89 9.85 6.39
C GLU A 11 -11.60 9.28 7.64
N THR A 12 -12.89 9.00 7.52
CA THR A 12 -13.69 8.46 8.63
C THR A 12 -13.24 7.09 9.14
N LEU A 13 -12.43 6.35 8.37
CA LEU A 13 -11.84 5.09 8.82
C LEU A 13 -10.75 5.28 9.87
N PHE A 14 -10.20 6.50 9.98
CA PHE A 14 -9.03 6.79 10.80
C PHE A 14 -9.36 7.47 12.15
N SER A 15 -10.61 7.92 12.36
CA SER A 15 -10.99 8.82 13.46
C SER A 15 -11.27 8.16 14.83
N LYS A 16 -10.95 6.87 14.99
CA LYS A 16 -11.35 6.11 16.20
C LYS A 16 -10.23 5.96 17.23
N THR A 17 -8.97 6.07 16.82
CA THR A 17 -7.82 5.91 17.71
C THR A 17 -6.71 6.89 17.33
N LEU A 18 -5.88 7.26 18.32
CA LEU A 18 -4.75 8.16 18.11
C LEU A 18 -3.77 7.62 17.06
N GLU A 19 -3.56 6.30 17.04
CA GLU A 19 -2.67 5.65 16.09
C GLU A 19 -3.14 5.83 14.64
N LEU A 20 -4.45 5.64 14.40
CA LEU A 20 -5.02 5.80 13.07
C LEU A 20 -5.12 7.28 12.67
N GLU A 21 -5.39 8.19 13.62
CA GLU A 21 -5.32 9.63 13.37
C GLU A 21 -3.90 10.07 12.99
N THR A 22 -2.88 9.54 13.67
CA THR A 22 -1.47 9.77 13.36
C THR A 22 -1.13 9.27 11.96
N LEU A 23 -1.58 8.06 11.61
CA LEU A 23 -1.42 7.49 10.28
C LEU A 23 -2.09 8.37 9.22
N TYR A 24 -3.31 8.83 9.44
CA TYR A 24 -4.02 9.70 8.51
C TYR A 24 -3.30 11.02 8.30
N GLY A 25 -2.88 11.69 9.39
CA GLY A 25 -2.12 12.93 9.30
C GLY A 25 -0.83 12.76 8.49
N TYR A 26 -0.13 11.64 8.70
CA TYR A 26 1.03 11.28 7.91
C TYR A 26 0.70 11.09 6.42
N LEU A 27 -0.29 10.26 6.09
CA LEU A 27 -0.70 10.01 4.70
C LEU A 27 -1.20 11.28 4.01
N ALA A 28 -1.96 12.14 4.71
CA ALA A 28 -2.42 13.42 4.20
C ALA A 28 -1.24 14.36 3.91
N SER A 29 -0.20 14.35 4.76
CA SER A 29 1.03 15.12 4.52
C SER A 29 1.79 14.69 3.26
N MET A 30 1.61 13.45 2.80
CA MET A 30 2.20 12.98 1.54
C MET A 30 1.51 13.59 0.32
N LEU A 31 0.26 14.05 0.45
CA LEU A 31 -0.48 14.69 -0.64
C LEU A 31 -0.39 16.22 -0.62
N ASP A 32 0.13 16.82 0.45
CA ASP A 32 0.38 18.26 0.51
C ASP A 32 1.72 18.60 -0.15
N THR A 33 1.66 19.29 -1.30
CA THR A 33 2.84 19.68 -2.09
C THR A 33 3.81 20.62 -1.37
N ASN A 34 3.35 21.29 -0.30
CA ASN A 34 4.18 22.17 0.51
C ASN A 34 4.84 21.44 1.68
N HIS A 35 4.42 20.20 1.98
CA HIS A 35 4.94 19.45 3.10
C HIS A 35 6.31 18.82 2.77
N PRO A 36 7.29 18.85 3.70
CA PRO A 36 8.62 18.27 3.47
C PRO A 36 8.60 16.80 3.08
N HIS A 37 7.67 16.00 3.61
CA HIS A 37 7.53 14.59 3.23
C HIS A 37 7.20 14.41 1.75
N HIS A 38 6.26 15.19 1.22
CA HIS A 38 5.92 15.17 -0.20
C HIS A 38 7.12 15.57 -1.05
N GLN A 39 7.75 16.71 -0.72
CA GLN A 39 8.89 17.23 -1.46
C GLN A 39 10.07 16.26 -1.48
N SER A 40 10.32 15.56 -0.36
CA SER A 40 11.36 14.55 -0.27
C SER A 40 11.05 13.34 -1.16
N LEU A 41 9.81 12.83 -1.12
CA LEU A 41 9.42 11.67 -1.93
C LEU A 41 9.49 11.98 -3.43
N ILE A 42 8.94 13.09 -3.91
CA ILE A 42 8.89 13.39 -5.35
C ILE A 42 10.27 13.61 -5.98
N GLN A 43 11.29 13.95 -5.18
CA GLN A 43 12.66 14.12 -5.66
C GLN A 43 13.36 12.78 -5.92
N GLN A 44 12.87 11.68 -5.33
CA GLN A 44 13.43 10.34 -5.52
C GLN A 44 13.24 9.88 -6.97
N GLN A 45 14.30 9.33 -7.56
CA GLN A 45 14.27 8.81 -8.93
C GLN A 45 14.03 7.31 -8.99
N SER A 46 14.45 6.59 -7.96
CA SER A 46 14.20 5.15 -7.80
C SER A 46 14.50 4.71 -6.36
N GLY A 47 14.00 3.54 -6.00
CA GLY A 47 14.31 2.86 -4.75
C GLY A 47 13.24 3.01 -3.69
N SER A 48 13.58 2.57 -2.47
CA SER A 48 12.70 2.71 -1.32
C SER A 48 13.45 3.21 -0.09
N LEU A 49 12.77 4.00 0.73
CA LEU A 49 13.29 4.54 1.98
C LEU A 49 12.28 4.33 3.10
N ARG A 50 12.74 3.72 4.19
CA ARG A 50 11.91 3.49 5.38
C ARG A 50 11.84 4.76 6.24
N GLN A 51 10.65 5.08 6.71
CA GLN A 51 10.36 6.15 7.66
C GLN A 51 9.62 5.56 8.87
N ASP A 52 10.08 5.87 10.07
CA ASP A 52 9.31 5.57 11.28
C ASP A 52 8.19 6.60 11.42
N ILE A 53 6.98 6.14 11.70
CA ILE A 53 5.79 7.01 11.87
C ILE A 53 5.13 6.83 13.24
N GLY A 54 5.81 6.12 14.16
CA GLY A 54 5.37 5.92 15.53
C GLY A 54 4.39 4.76 15.71
N HIS A 55 4.10 4.43 16.98
CA HIS A 55 3.15 3.36 17.36
C HIS A 55 3.46 1.97 16.77
N GLY A 56 4.73 1.70 16.43
CA GLY A 56 5.14 0.46 15.77
C GLY A 56 4.82 0.40 14.28
N MET A 57 4.26 1.47 13.70
CA MET A 57 4.03 1.62 12.28
C MET A 57 5.28 2.16 11.58
N HIS A 58 5.45 1.83 10.31
CA HIS A 58 6.48 2.44 9.48
C HIS A 58 5.98 2.61 8.05
N ALA A 59 6.51 3.60 7.36
CA ALA A 59 6.19 3.87 5.96
C ALA A 59 7.39 3.56 5.06
N MET A 60 7.13 2.93 3.92
CA MET A 60 8.08 2.82 2.84
C MET A 60 7.74 3.88 1.80
N HIS A 61 8.63 4.86 1.63
CA HIS A 61 8.62 5.80 0.52
C HIS A 61 9.22 5.10 -0.69
N ILE A 62 8.49 5.02 -1.79
CA ILE A 62 8.89 4.23 -2.95
C ILE A 62 8.79 5.10 -4.21
N ALA A 63 9.89 5.14 -4.97
CA ALA A 63 9.93 5.66 -6.33
C ALA A 63 10.31 4.51 -7.26
N TYR A 64 9.47 4.19 -8.24
CA TYR A 64 9.73 3.08 -9.14
C TYR A 64 8.93 3.16 -10.42
N LYS A 65 9.36 2.41 -11.44
CA LYS A 65 8.54 2.13 -12.63
C LYS A 65 7.90 0.76 -12.42
N PRO A 66 6.56 0.64 -12.41
CA PRO A 66 5.93 -0.66 -12.23
C PRO A 66 6.26 -1.59 -13.40
N LEU A 67 6.69 -2.82 -13.12
CA LEU A 67 7.06 -3.83 -14.14
C LEU A 67 6.26 -5.14 -14.01
N GLY A 68 5.33 -5.20 -13.05
CA GLY A 68 4.76 -6.47 -12.60
C GLY A 68 5.62 -7.06 -11.47
N GLY A 69 4.99 -7.82 -10.59
CA GLY A 69 5.65 -8.48 -9.47
C GLY A 69 4.92 -9.77 -9.09
N VAL A 70 5.43 -10.46 -8.08
CA VAL A 70 4.81 -11.67 -7.53
C VAL A 70 3.71 -11.28 -6.57
N LEU A 71 2.58 -11.99 -6.59
CA LEU A 71 1.52 -11.79 -5.60
C LEU A 71 2.04 -12.14 -4.20
N GLU A 72 1.80 -11.25 -3.24
CA GLU A 72 2.21 -11.45 -1.84
C GLU A 72 1.14 -11.04 -0.83
N THR A 73 1.19 -11.64 0.36
CA THR A 73 0.38 -11.29 1.53
C THR A 73 1.27 -11.08 2.76
N HIS A 74 0.76 -10.29 3.72
CA HIS A 74 1.40 -10.06 5.02
C HIS A 74 0.47 -10.49 6.15
N ARG A 75 1.00 -11.06 7.24
CA ARG A 75 0.17 -11.57 8.35
C ARG A 75 0.14 -10.64 9.55
N THR A 76 1.27 -9.99 9.86
CA THR A 76 1.39 -9.16 11.07
C THR A 76 1.11 -7.68 10.80
N HIS A 77 1.23 -7.24 9.55
CA HIS A 77 0.91 -5.88 9.12
C HIS A 77 -0.21 -5.85 8.09
N ILE A 78 -0.91 -4.72 8.08
CA ILE A 78 -1.86 -4.30 7.06
C ILE A 78 -1.19 -3.19 6.27
N ASP A 79 -1.33 -3.26 4.96
CA ASP A 79 -0.70 -2.33 4.03
C ASP A 79 -1.65 -1.19 3.68
N PHE A 80 -1.18 0.04 3.86
CA PHE A 80 -1.84 1.25 3.41
C PHE A 80 -1.02 1.83 2.25
N CYS A 81 -1.41 1.44 1.03
CA CYS A 81 -0.77 1.79 -0.23
C CYS A 81 -1.37 3.08 -0.81
N LEU A 82 -0.72 4.22 -0.61
CA LEU A 82 -1.12 5.51 -1.16
C LEU A 82 -0.27 5.86 -2.39
N VAL A 83 -0.91 6.04 -3.54
CA VAL A 83 -0.24 6.65 -4.71
C VAL A 83 -0.15 8.16 -4.49
N VAL A 84 1.06 8.72 -4.52
CA VAL A 84 1.30 10.15 -4.33
C VAL A 84 1.46 10.87 -5.67
N HIS A 85 2.18 10.25 -6.61
CA HIS A 85 2.38 10.76 -7.97
C HIS A 85 2.41 9.61 -8.97
N GLY A 86 1.93 9.85 -10.20
CA GLY A 86 1.83 8.85 -11.25
C GLY A 86 0.59 7.96 -11.12
N CYS A 87 0.64 6.80 -11.78
CA CYS A 87 -0.42 5.80 -11.76
C CYS A 87 0.13 4.37 -11.89
N GLU A 88 -0.57 3.41 -11.28
CA GLU A 88 -0.23 1.99 -11.28
C GLU A 88 -1.51 1.15 -11.33
N ILE A 89 -1.40 -0.10 -11.77
CA ILE A 89 -2.44 -1.09 -11.57
C ILE A 89 -2.13 -1.86 -10.29
N LEU A 90 -3.10 -1.94 -9.39
CA LEU A 90 -3.11 -2.91 -8.31
C LEU A 90 -3.79 -4.19 -8.80
N ASN A 91 -3.04 -5.29 -8.79
CA ASN A 91 -3.58 -6.63 -9.01
C ASN A 91 -3.86 -7.24 -7.65
N LEU A 92 -5.05 -7.79 -7.47
CA LEU A 92 -5.54 -8.27 -6.19
C LEU A 92 -6.29 -9.59 -6.37
N SER A 93 -6.00 -10.57 -5.51
CA SER A 93 -6.73 -11.83 -5.41
C SER A 93 -6.93 -12.18 -3.93
N ASP A 94 -7.95 -12.99 -3.62
CA ASP A 94 -8.01 -13.60 -2.28
C ASP A 94 -7.00 -14.74 -2.21
N SER A 95 -6.16 -14.76 -1.18
CA SER A 95 -5.10 -15.76 -1.01
C SER A 95 -5.62 -17.19 -0.92
N SER A 96 -6.88 -17.39 -0.52
CA SER A 96 -7.48 -18.72 -0.44
C SER A 96 -7.75 -19.37 -1.80
N ASP A 97 -7.78 -18.56 -2.87
CA ASP A 97 -7.94 -19.01 -4.25
C ASP A 97 -6.59 -19.25 -4.97
N LEU A 98 -5.46 -19.04 -4.28
CA LEU A 98 -4.12 -19.06 -4.88
C LEU A 98 -3.29 -20.28 -4.47
N VAL A 99 -2.34 -20.65 -5.33
CA VAL A 99 -1.32 -21.65 -5.04
C VAL A 99 -0.09 -20.96 -4.45
N ILE A 100 0.31 -21.38 -3.25
CA ILE A 100 1.51 -20.90 -2.57
C ILE A 100 2.74 -21.20 -3.44
N GLN A 101 3.54 -20.17 -3.71
CA GLN A 101 4.81 -20.27 -4.42
C GLN A 101 5.98 -20.38 -3.43
N GLU A 102 5.99 -19.54 -2.39
CA GLU A 102 6.94 -19.61 -1.28
C GLU A 102 6.19 -19.53 0.05
N ASP A 103 6.58 -20.40 0.98
CA ASP A 103 6.00 -20.43 2.33
C ASP A 103 6.22 -19.12 3.09
N TYR A 104 5.41 -18.91 4.13
CA TYR A 104 5.47 -17.69 4.93
C TYR A 104 6.81 -17.54 5.67
N ASP A 105 7.50 -16.43 5.41
CA ASP A 105 8.68 -15.97 6.14
C ASP A 105 8.27 -14.91 7.18
N SER A 106 8.39 -15.28 8.47
CA SER A 106 8.05 -14.39 9.58
C SER A 106 9.00 -13.21 9.75
N THR A 107 10.21 -13.28 9.21
CA THR A 107 11.21 -12.21 9.25
C THR A 107 10.84 -11.10 8.28
N LEU A 108 10.33 -11.48 7.11
CA LEU A 108 9.88 -10.56 6.06
C LEU A 108 8.39 -10.22 6.16
N ASP A 109 7.65 -10.92 7.03
CA ASP A 109 6.19 -10.91 7.11
C ASP A 109 5.55 -11.14 5.74
N LYS A 110 6.00 -12.16 5.01
CA LYS A 110 5.63 -12.35 3.60
C LYS A 110 5.38 -13.81 3.25
N GLN A 111 4.33 -14.03 2.47
CA GLN A 111 4.08 -15.28 1.74
C GLN A 111 3.80 -14.93 0.28
N THR A 112 4.32 -15.72 -0.67
CA THR A 112 4.16 -15.44 -2.10
C THR A 112 3.36 -16.52 -2.80
N TYR A 113 2.74 -16.15 -3.93
CA TYR A 113 1.79 -17.01 -4.65
C TYR A 113 2.06 -16.98 -6.14
N HIS A 114 1.72 -18.06 -6.82
CA HIS A 114 1.58 -18.07 -8.26
C HIS A 114 0.38 -17.20 -8.68
N ASN A 115 0.45 -16.63 -9.88
CA ASN A 115 -0.68 -15.90 -10.45
C ASN A 115 -1.90 -16.83 -10.57
N GLY A 116 -3.04 -16.40 -10.03
CA GLY A 116 -4.31 -17.09 -10.16
C GLY A 116 -5.04 -16.74 -11.45
N GLU A 117 -6.07 -17.53 -11.79
CA GLU A 117 -6.97 -17.25 -12.92
C GLU A 117 -7.93 -16.08 -12.64
N HIS A 118 -8.11 -15.71 -11.36
CA HIS A 118 -9.06 -14.70 -10.91
C HIS A 118 -8.33 -13.59 -10.14
N SER A 119 -7.97 -12.52 -10.85
CA SER A 119 -7.45 -11.30 -10.26
C SER A 119 -8.33 -10.10 -10.59
N LEU A 120 -8.57 -9.27 -9.59
CA LEU A 120 -9.13 -7.94 -9.75
C LEU A 120 -7.99 -6.98 -10.11
N GLU A 121 -8.22 -6.14 -11.11
CA GLU A 121 -7.31 -5.06 -11.47
C GLU A 121 -7.96 -3.72 -11.15
N MET A 122 -7.26 -2.89 -10.38
CA MET A 122 -7.73 -1.57 -9.97
C MET A 122 -6.73 -0.50 -10.40
N TYR A 123 -7.22 0.53 -11.09
CA TYR A 123 -6.38 1.62 -11.57
C TYR A 123 -6.22 2.67 -10.47
N LEU A 124 -5.02 2.77 -9.92
CA LEU A 124 -4.68 3.71 -8.86
C LEU A 124 -3.88 4.87 -9.45
N HIS A 125 -4.30 6.08 -9.13
CA HIS A 125 -3.57 7.31 -9.46
C HIS A 125 -3.41 8.20 -8.22
N ALA A 126 -2.64 9.28 -8.32
CA ALA A 126 -2.39 10.20 -7.20
C ALA A 126 -3.64 10.46 -6.31
N GLY A 127 -3.48 10.23 -5.01
CA GLY A 127 -4.51 10.33 -3.96
C GLY A 127 -5.36 9.08 -3.74
N TRP A 128 -5.22 8.02 -4.56
CA TRP A 128 -5.83 6.72 -4.28
C TRP A 128 -5.07 5.96 -3.20
N LEU A 129 -5.83 5.40 -2.26
CA LEU A 129 -5.38 4.53 -1.18
C LEU A 129 -5.99 3.14 -1.37
N ALA A 130 -5.16 2.10 -1.25
CA ALA A 130 -5.59 0.73 -1.06
C ALA A 130 -5.16 0.25 0.34
N ILE A 131 -6.09 -0.29 1.11
CA ILE A 131 -5.86 -0.92 2.42
C ILE A 131 -5.99 -2.42 2.24
N LEU A 132 -4.90 -3.16 2.47
CA LEU A 132 -4.76 -4.57 2.11
C LEU A 132 -4.49 -5.41 3.36
N PHE A 133 -5.37 -6.39 3.60
CA PHE A 133 -5.42 -7.24 4.78
C PHE A 133 -4.71 -8.58 4.52
N PRO A 134 -4.55 -9.43 5.56
CA PRO A 134 -3.78 -10.65 5.41
C PRO A 134 -4.24 -11.66 4.35
N THR A 135 -5.48 -11.58 3.87
CA THR A 135 -5.98 -12.43 2.79
C THR A 135 -5.89 -11.78 1.41
N ASP A 136 -5.49 -10.50 1.33
CA ASP A 136 -5.46 -9.72 0.10
C ASP A 136 -4.10 -9.90 -0.58
N ALA A 137 -3.96 -10.96 -1.37
CA ALA A 137 -2.76 -11.22 -2.15
C ALA A 137 -2.64 -10.18 -3.27
N HIS A 138 -1.54 -9.46 -3.32
CA HIS A 138 -1.43 -8.29 -4.17
C HIS A 138 -0.06 -8.11 -4.81
N THR A 139 -0.06 -7.38 -5.93
CA THR A 139 1.14 -6.91 -6.63
C THR A 139 0.77 -5.70 -7.49
N THR A 140 1.76 -4.98 -8.01
CA THR A 140 1.53 -3.86 -8.91
C THR A 140 2.07 -4.12 -10.31
N SER A 141 1.37 -3.62 -11.32
CA SER A 141 1.76 -3.70 -12.73
C SER A 141 1.68 -2.33 -13.41
N PRO A 142 2.37 -2.14 -14.55
CA PRO A 142 2.34 -0.87 -15.26
C PRO A 142 0.95 -0.53 -15.77
N HIS A 143 0.61 0.76 -15.72
CA HIS A 143 -0.62 1.25 -16.32
C HIS A 143 -0.49 1.23 -17.85
N PRO A 144 -1.48 0.72 -18.62
CA PRO A 144 -1.37 0.58 -20.08
C PRO A 144 -1.08 1.89 -20.82
N GLN A 145 -1.42 3.02 -20.20
CA GLN A 145 -1.26 4.36 -20.77
C GLN A 145 -0.09 5.15 -20.16
N SER A 146 0.67 4.59 -19.21
CA SER A 146 1.80 5.27 -18.59
C SER A 146 2.86 4.28 -18.10
N LEU A 147 4.09 4.49 -18.56
CA LEU A 147 5.30 3.80 -18.07
C LEU A 147 6.14 4.74 -17.19
N ASP A 148 5.49 5.77 -16.64
CA ASP A 148 6.15 6.83 -15.91
C ASP A 148 6.56 6.37 -14.51
N LEU A 149 7.38 7.20 -13.88
CA LEU A 149 7.78 7.03 -12.50
C LEU A 149 6.57 7.21 -11.58
N VAL A 150 6.33 6.22 -10.74
CA VAL A 150 5.32 6.25 -9.68
C VAL A 150 6.02 6.53 -8.36
N HIS A 151 5.46 7.49 -7.62
CA HIS A 151 5.81 7.72 -6.23
C HIS A 151 4.66 7.29 -5.35
N LYS A 152 4.92 6.39 -4.42
CA LYS A 152 3.91 5.89 -3.49
C LYS A 152 4.48 5.76 -2.09
N VAL A 153 3.56 5.67 -1.15
CA VAL A 153 3.84 5.26 0.22
C VAL A 153 3.13 3.96 0.51
N VAL A 154 3.86 3.02 1.12
CA VAL A 154 3.27 1.82 1.73
C VAL A 154 3.47 1.94 3.23
N ALA A 155 2.44 2.34 3.96
CA ALA A 155 2.48 2.33 5.42
C ALA A 155 2.11 0.92 5.92
N LYS A 156 3.05 0.29 6.62
CA LYS A 156 2.90 -1.00 7.30
C LYS A 156 2.37 -0.73 8.71
N VAL A 157 1.15 -1.17 8.96
CA VAL A 157 0.44 -0.93 10.23
C VAL A 157 0.23 -2.25 10.95
N PRO A 158 0.68 -2.42 12.20
CA PRO A 158 0.42 -3.64 12.96
C PRO A 158 -1.08 -3.99 12.96
N ALA A 159 -1.41 -5.23 12.60
CA ALA A 159 -2.79 -5.65 12.35
C ALA A 159 -3.71 -5.47 13.58
N ASN A 160 -3.14 -5.52 14.79
CA ASN A 160 -3.87 -5.31 16.05
C ASN A 160 -4.35 -3.86 16.26
N LEU A 161 -3.79 -2.88 15.54
CA LEU A 161 -4.22 -1.47 15.57
C LEU A 161 -5.42 -1.20 14.66
N VAL A 162 -5.66 -2.04 13.66
CA VAL A 162 -6.76 -1.85 12.71
C VAL A 162 -7.95 -2.70 13.15
N LYS A 163 -8.95 -2.06 13.75
CA LYS A 163 -10.21 -2.69 14.15
C LYS A 163 -11.37 -2.13 13.35
N LEU A 164 -11.49 -2.59 12.10
CA LEU A 164 -12.64 -2.23 11.27
C LEU A 164 -13.91 -2.86 11.84
N LYS A 165 -14.89 -1.98 12.10
CA LYS A 165 -16.27 -2.35 12.39
C LYS A 165 -17.10 -1.71 11.29
N LEU A 166 -17.66 -2.56 10.43
CA LEU A 166 -18.65 -2.19 9.41
C LEU A 166 -20.02 -2.02 10.07
#